data_AF-A0A9Q3S0K5-F1
#
_entry.id   AF-A0A9Q3S0K5-F1
#
_cell.length_a   1.000
_cell.length_b   1.000
_cell.length_c   1.000
_cell.angle_alpha   90.00
_cell.angle_beta   90.00
_cell.angle_gamma   90.00
#
_symmetry.space_group_name_H-M   'P 1'
#
loop_
_entity.id
_entity.type
_entity.pdbx_description
1 polymer ?
#
loop_
_entity_poly.entity_id
_entity_poly.type
_entity_poly.pdbx_seq_one_letter_code
_entity_poly.pdbx_strand_id
1 'polypeptide(L)'
;MTGFDFIVLFIVAIAAIGGFLRGFLQEILSLGAWILAAFAIRYLHTPLAIAMQDVIGASVATSVMAFVLLLLIPYAAMKVIANNVGKASRNSVLGPIDRVLGFGFGALKGLVIVIIGFSLLVLGYDRVWDYRGRPVWITTAQSYELVDGGSRSLVEVLAQRRAALRGEEAEAEAEAEAEEAAE
;
A
#
# COMPACT_ATOMS: atom_id res chain seq x y z
N MET A 1 26.56 1.27 11.30
CA MET A 1 25.71 1.26 10.09
C MET A 1 26.06 0.00 9.32
N THR A 2 25.10 -0.90 9.19
CA THR A 2 25.23 -2.14 8.42
C THR A 2 25.26 -1.81 6.91
N GLY A 3 25.71 -2.73 6.07
CA GLY A 3 25.65 -2.56 4.61
C GLY A 3 24.24 -2.28 4.09
N PHE A 4 23.23 -2.78 4.80
CA PHE A 4 21.82 -2.53 4.50
C PHE A 4 21.42 -1.07 4.73
N ASP A 5 21.89 -0.44 5.81
CA ASP A 5 21.59 0.97 6.11
C ASP A 5 22.05 1.89 4.97
N PHE A 6 23.19 1.58 4.35
CA PHE A 6 23.70 2.33 3.19
C PHE A 6 22.80 2.17 1.95
N ILE A 7 22.27 0.97 1.70
CA ILE A 7 21.33 0.72 0.60
C ILE A 7 20.03 1.51 0.82
N VAL A 8 19.49 1.45 2.03
CA VAL A 8 18.28 2.20 2.40
C VAL A 8 18.50 3.70 2.20
N LEU A 9 19.59 4.24 2.75
CA LEU A 9 19.91 5.65 2.63
C LEU A 9 20.11 6.07 1.17
N PHE A 10 20.72 5.22 0.35
CA PHE A 10 20.87 5.45 -1.09
C PHE A 10 19.53 5.51 -1.83
N ILE A 11 18.62 4.56 -1.58
CA ILE A 11 17.29 4.54 -2.20
C ILE A 11 16.49 5.78 -1.79
N VAL A 12 16.47 6.10 -0.49
CA VAL A 12 15.79 7.28 0.03
C VAL A 12 16.38 8.56 -0.55
N ALA A 13 17.71 8.67 -0.67
CA ALA A 13 18.36 9.82 -1.28
C ALA A 13 17.97 9.99 -2.76
N ILE A 14 17.97 8.92 -3.55
CA ILE A 14 17.51 8.96 -4.96
C ILE A 14 16.05 9.40 -5.04
N ALA A 15 15.19 8.85 -4.18
CA ALA A 15 13.78 9.21 -4.15
C ALA A 15 13.56 10.68 -3.75
N ALA A 16 14.32 11.17 -2.77
CA ALA A 16 14.29 12.57 -2.33
C ALA A 16 14.77 13.52 -3.43
N ILE A 17 15.88 13.21 -4.11
CA ILE A 17 16.37 13.97 -5.26
C ILE A 17 15.32 13.94 -6.39
N GLY A 18 14.74 12.78 -6.68
CA GLY A 18 13.66 12.64 -7.67
C GLY A 18 12.45 13.51 -7.32
N GLY A 19 12.07 13.57 -6.05
CA GLY A 19 10.99 14.43 -5.55
C GLY A 19 11.35 15.92 -5.65
N PHE A 20 12.59 16.30 -5.38
CA PHE A 20 13.07 17.68 -5.57
C PHE A 20 13.00 18.11 -7.05
N LEU A 21 13.41 17.24 -7.97
CA LEU A 21 13.39 17.53 -9.42
C LEU A 21 11.95 17.63 -9.97
N ARG A 22 11.03 16.81 -9.44
CA ARG A 22 9.63 16.78 -9.86
C ARG A 22 8.76 17.82 -9.14
N GLY A 23 9.13 18.25 -7.94
CA GLY A 23 8.29 19.13 -7.13
C GLY A 23 7.11 18.40 -6.46
N PHE A 24 6.63 18.98 -5.36
CA PHE A 24 5.57 18.43 -4.52
C PHE A 24 4.23 18.32 -5.24
N LEU A 25 3.80 19.38 -5.94
CA LEU A 25 2.50 19.37 -6.62
C LEU A 25 2.42 18.26 -7.66
N GLN A 26 3.49 18.06 -8.44
CA GLN A 26 3.52 17.00 -9.44
C GLN A 26 3.43 15.61 -8.80
N GLU A 27 4.10 15.39 -7.68
CA GLU A 27 4.09 14.13 -6.94
C GLU A 27 2.69 13.85 -6.34
N ILE A 28 2.07 14.82 -5.66
CA ILE A 28 0.72 14.66 -5.10
C ILE A 28 -0.33 14.43 -6.17
N LEU A 29 -0.34 15.23 -7.24
CA LEU A 29 -1.31 15.06 -8.33
C LEU A 29 -1.10 13.73 -9.06
N SER A 30 0.14 13.24 -9.13
CA SER A 30 0.42 11.90 -9.68
C SER A 30 -0.13 10.77 -8.81
N LEU A 31 -0.16 10.92 -7.48
CA LEU A 31 -0.88 9.99 -6.61
C LEU A 31 -2.40 10.15 -6.75
N GLY A 32 -2.87 11.40 -6.87
CA GLY A 32 -4.27 11.70 -7.16
C GLY A 32 -4.77 11.04 -8.44
N ALA A 33 -3.91 10.85 -9.45
CA ALA A 33 -4.25 10.13 -10.68
C ALA A 33 -4.62 8.66 -10.42
N TRP A 34 -3.92 7.98 -9.51
CA TRP A 34 -4.25 6.60 -9.12
C TRP A 34 -5.57 6.54 -8.36
N ILE A 35 -5.80 7.48 -7.45
CA ILE A 35 -7.07 7.59 -6.72
C ILE A 35 -8.21 7.83 -7.70
N LEU A 36 -8.08 8.81 -8.60
CA LEU A 36 -9.09 9.12 -9.61
C LEU A 36 -9.41 7.91 -10.49
N ALA A 37 -8.40 7.17 -10.93
CA ALA A 37 -8.61 5.96 -11.73
C ALA A 37 -9.33 4.86 -10.93
N ALA A 38 -8.97 4.65 -9.66
CA ALA A 38 -9.67 3.71 -8.80
C ALA A 38 -11.15 4.09 -8.58
N PHE A 39 -11.43 5.38 -8.37
CA PHE A 39 -12.79 5.90 -8.31
C PHE A 39 -13.53 5.67 -9.64
N ALA A 40 -12.91 5.99 -10.77
CA ALA A 40 -13.51 5.77 -12.07
C ALA A 40 -13.89 4.29 -12.28
N ILE A 41 -12.99 3.36 -11.96
CA ILE A 41 -13.29 1.93 -12.00
C ILE A 41 -14.44 1.58 -11.06
N ARG A 42 -14.41 2.03 -9.80
CA ARG A 42 -15.41 1.68 -8.77
C ARG A 42 -16.83 2.10 -9.13
N TYR A 43 -17.01 3.22 -9.84
CA TYR A 43 -18.33 3.78 -10.16
C TYR A 43 -18.76 3.58 -11.62
N LEU A 44 -17.82 3.53 -12.57
CA LEU A 44 -18.13 3.48 -14.00
C LEU A 44 -17.90 2.11 -14.64
N HIS A 45 -17.30 1.14 -13.94
CA HIS A 45 -16.97 -0.16 -14.54
C HIS A 45 -18.21 -0.90 -15.03
N THR A 46 -19.23 -1.10 -14.18
CA THR A 46 -20.47 -1.78 -14.57
C THR A 46 -21.20 -1.10 -15.73
N PRO A 47 -21.52 0.21 -15.68
CA PRO A 47 -22.24 0.86 -16.79
C PRO A 47 -21.43 0.86 -18.09
N LEU A 48 -20.10 1.07 -18.03
CA LEU A 48 -19.26 1.01 -19.22
C LEU A 48 -19.18 -0.40 -19.79
N ALA A 49 -19.03 -1.42 -18.94
CA ALA A 49 -18.97 -2.80 -19.39
C ALA A 49 -20.26 -3.19 -20.11
N ILE A 50 -21.44 -2.89 -19.53
CA ILE A 50 -22.73 -3.16 -20.17
C ILE A 50 -22.84 -2.45 -21.52
N ALA A 51 -22.53 -1.15 -21.58
CA ALA A 51 -22.58 -0.39 -22.84
C ALA A 51 -21.65 -0.98 -23.92
N MET A 52 -20.52 -1.56 -23.52
CA MET A 52 -19.60 -2.22 -24.46
C MET A 52 -20.10 -3.61 -24.88
N GLN A 53 -20.86 -4.32 -24.04
CA GLN A 53 -21.44 -5.62 -24.40
C GLN A 53 -22.41 -5.51 -25.57
N ASP A 54 -23.13 -4.40 -25.69
CA ASP A 54 -24.04 -4.15 -26.81
C ASP A 54 -23.31 -4.02 -28.16
N VAL A 55 -22.02 -3.65 -28.14
CA VAL A 55 -21.22 -3.39 -29.36
C VAL A 55 -20.33 -4.58 -29.73
N ILE A 56 -19.66 -5.18 -28.74
CA ILE A 56 -18.64 -6.23 -28.95
C ILE A 56 -18.98 -7.57 -28.29
N GLY A 57 -20.17 -7.68 -27.68
CA GLY A 57 -20.67 -8.91 -27.05
C GLY A 57 -20.30 -9.08 -25.59
N ALA A 58 -21.06 -9.92 -24.89
CA ALA A 58 -20.83 -10.29 -23.50
C ALA A 58 -19.68 -11.30 -23.36
N SER A 59 -18.53 -10.84 -22.88
CA SER A 59 -17.36 -11.68 -22.65
C SER A 59 -16.51 -11.15 -21.49
N VAL A 60 -15.64 -12.02 -20.94
CA VAL A 60 -14.63 -11.60 -19.96
C VAL A 60 -13.72 -10.51 -20.54
N ALA A 61 -13.39 -10.61 -21.83
CA ALA A 61 -12.56 -9.63 -22.52
C ALA A 61 -13.20 -8.22 -22.52
N THR A 62 -14.53 -8.13 -22.67
CA THR A 62 -15.27 -6.86 -22.62
C THR A 62 -15.14 -6.19 -21.25
N SER A 63 -15.30 -6.96 -20.17
CA SER A 63 -15.15 -6.45 -18.80
C SER A 63 -13.72 -6.03 -18.48
N VAL A 64 -12.73 -6.77 -18.96
CA VAL A 64 -11.30 -6.42 -18.83
C VAL A 64 -10.99 -5.16 -19.63
N MET A 65 -11.54 -5.01 -20.84
CA MET A 65 -11.35 -3.81 -21.66
C MET A 65 -11.93 -2.57 -20.96
N ALA A 66 -13.14 -2.66 -20.40
CA ALA A 66 -13.75 -1.56 -19.64
C ALA A 66 -12.87 -1.16 -18.43
N PHE A 67 -12.31 -2.13 -17.72
CA PHE A 67 -11.36 -1.87 -16.63
C PHE A 67 -10.10 -1.14 -17.13
N VAL A 68 -9.48 -1.62 -18.21
CA VAL A 68 -8.27 -1.01 -18.77
C VAL A 68 -8.54 0.42 -19.24
N LEU A 69 -9.67 0.68 -19.88
CA LEU A 69 -10.05 2.03 -20.32
C LEU A 69 -10.25 2.97 -19.13
N LEU A 70 -10.96 2.53 -18.09
CA LEU A 70 -11.20 3.33 -16.88
C LEU A 70 -9.95 3.50 -16.02
N LEU A 71 -8.97 2.61 -16.13
CA LEU A 71 -7.65 2.81 -15.54
C LEU A 71 -6.88 3.85 -16.34
N LEU A 72 -6.69 3.62 -17.64
CA LEU A 72 -5.74 4.37 -18.46
C LEU A 72 -6.21 5.77 -18.81
N ILE A 73 -7.48 5.97 -19.18
CA ILE A 73 -7.97 7.28 -19.67
C ILE A 73 -7.92 8.33 -18.55
N PRO A 74 -8.54 8.12 -17.37
CA PRO A 74 -8.50 9.10 -16.29
C PRO A 74 -7.10 9.28 -15.72
N TYR A 75 -6.33 8.18 -15.61
CA TYR A 75 -4.95 8.25 -15.15
C TYR A 75 -4.08 9.09 -16.08
N ALA A 76 -4.12 8.84 -17.39
CA ALA A 76 -3.33 9.58 -18.38
C ALA A 76 -3.73 11.06 -18.41
N ALA A 77 -5.04 11.35 -18.39
CA ALA A 77 -5.54 12.72 -18.33
C ALA A 77 -5.00 13.45 -17.07
N MET A 78 -5.15 12.83 -15.90
CA MET A 78 -4.66 13.42 -14.65
C MET A 78 -3.13 13.52 -14.61
N LYS A 79 -2.41 12.59 -15.24
CA LYS A 79 -0.95 12.64 -15.34
C LYS A 79 -0.46 13.82 -16.18
N VAL A 80 -1.14 14.14 -17.28
CA VAL A 80 -0.86 15.34 -18.08
C VAL A 80 -1.08 16.60 -17.25
N ILE A 81 -2.20 16.67 -16.52
CA ILE A 81 -2.49 17.79 -15.61
C ILE A 81 -1.41 17.93 -14.55
N ALA A 82 -1.05 16.84 -13.86
CA ALA A 82 0.01 16.81 -12.84
C ALA A 82 1.34 17.35 -13.36
N ASN A 83 1.72 16.95 -14.58
CA ASN A 83 2.96 17.40 -15.21
C ASN A 83 2.93 18.90 -15.55
N ASN A 84 1.80 19.41 -16.05
CA ASN A 84 1.64 20.82 -16.41
C ASN A 84 1.60 21.71 -15.16
N VAL A 85 0.81 21.33 -14.15
CA VAL A 85 0.70 22.06 -12.88
C VAL A 85 2.03 22.04 -12.14
N GLY A 86 2.73 20.90 -12.12
CA GLY A 86 4.07 20.81 -11.56
C GLY A 86 5.05 21.77 -12.22
N LYS A 87 5.09 21.80 -13.57
CA LYS A 87 5.96 22.73 -14.32
C LYS A 87 5.62 24.18 -14.00
N ALA A 88 4.33 24.54 -13.98
CA ALA A 88 3.88 25.88 -13.66
C ALA A 88 4.29 26.30 -12.24
N SER A 89 4.12 25.42 -11.25
CA SER A 89 4.51 25.69 -9.86
C SER A 89 6.02 25.94 -9.72
N ARG A 90 6.84 25.10 -10.34
CA ARG A 90 8.31 25.24 -10.30
C ARG A 90 8.85 26.48 -11.01
N ASN A 91 8.10 27.04 -11.95
CA ASN A 91 8.45 28.27 -12.67
C ASN A 91 7.89 29.54 -11.99
N SER A 92 7.10 29.38 -10.92
CA SER A 92 6.53 30.49 -10.16
C SER A 92 7.46 30.94 -9.02
N VAL A 93 7.07 32.02 -8.34
CA VAL A 93 7.74 32.51 -7.11
C VAL A 93 7.78 31.44 -6.01
N LEU A 94 6.81 30.51 -6.02
CA LEU A 94 6.73 29.39 -5.05
C LEU A 94 7.62 28.20 -5.44
N GLY A 95 8.30 28.25 -6.59
CA GLY A 95 9.11 27.14 -7.10
C GLY A 95 10.12 26.56 -6.10
N PRO A 96 10.89 27.37 -5.35
CA PRO A 96 11.79 26.84 -4.32
C PRO A 96 11.06 26.05 -3.22
N ILE A 97 9.90 26.53 -2.77
CA ILE A 97 9.09 25.87 -1.74
C ILE A 97 8.55 24.54 -2.27
N ASP A 98 8.01 24.52 -3.50
CA ASP A 98 7.52 23.30 -4.14
C ASP A 98 8.62 22.23 -4.28
N ARG A 99 9.86 22.63 -4.58
CA ARG A 99 11.00 21.70 -4.67
C ARG A 99 11.43 21.17 -3.30
N VAL A 100 11.47 21.99 -2.25
CA VAL A 100 11.82 21.55 -0.89
C VAL A 100 10.76 20.60 -0.34
N LEU A 101 9.48 20.92 -0.51
CA LEU A 101 8.39 20.00 -0.17
C LEU A 101 8.46 18.72 -1.00
N GLY A 102 8.83 18.84 -2.27
CA GLY A 102 9.04 17.70 -3.16
C GLY A 102 10.17 16.79 -2.68
N PHE A 103 11.26 17.36 -2.16
CA PHE A 103 12.34 16.59 -1.54
C PHE A 103 11.86 15.78 -0.34
N GLY A 104 11.15 16.42 0.61
CA GLY A 104 10.62 15.74 1.79
C GLY A 104 9.62 14.65 1.43
N PHE A 105 8.72 14.94 0.48
CA PHE A 105 7.76 13.96 -0.02
C PHE A 105 8.44 12.79 -0.75
N GLY A 106 9.46 13.07 -1.56
CA GLY A 106 10.27 12.06 -2.23
C GLY A 106 11.01 11.16 -1.25
N ALA A 107 11.57 11.73 -0.19
CA ALA A 107 12.22 10.97 0.89
C ALA A 107 11.22 10.05 1.61
N LEU A 108 10.05 10.58 1.98
CA LEU A 108 8.98 9.79 2.60
C LEU A 108 8.54 8.63 1.71
N LYS A 109 8.30 8.90 0.42
CA LYS A 109 7.93 7.86 -0.54
C LYS A 109 9.05 6.81 -0.71
N GLY A 110 10.30 7.26 -0.78
CA GLY A 110 11.46 6.36 -0.82
C GLY A 110 11.52 5.45 0.39
N LEU A 111 11.27 5.99 1.58
CA LEU A 111 11.22 5.23 2.82
C LEU A 111 10.09 4.19 2.79
N VAL A 112 8.89 4.57 2.37
CA VAL A 112 7.76 3.64 2.20
C VAL A 112 8.10 2.50 1.23
N ILE A 113 8.74 2.82 0.10
CA ILE A 113 9.17 1.80 -0.89
C ILE A 113 10.18 0.84 -0.27
N VAL A 114 11.16 1.34 0.49
CA VAL A 114 12.13 0.51 1.19
C VAL A 114 11.45 -0.41 2.21
N ILE A 115 10.54 0.12 3.02
CA ILE A 115 9.80 -0.66 4.03
C ILE A 115 9.02 -1.78 3.36
N ILE A 116 8.25 -1.48 2.32
CA ILE A 116 7.47 -2.48 1.57
C ILE A 116 8.41 -3.52 0.93
N GLY A 117 9.47 -3.07 0.26
CA GLY A 117 10.43 -3.97 -0.39
C GLY A 117 11.13 -4.90 0.59
N PHE A 118 11.53 -4.40 1.75
CA PHE A 118 12.14 -5.21 2.81
C PHE A 118 11.14 -6.20 3.41
N SER A 119 9.91 -5.76 3.73
CA SER A 119 8.85 -6.64 4.22
C SER A 119 8.55 -7.78 3.25
N LEU A 120 8.48 -7.49 1.94
CA LEU A 120 8.30 -8.52 0.92
C LEU A 120 9.50 -9.48 0.81
N LEU A 121 10.73 -8.97 0.96
CA LEU A 121 11.95 -9.78 0.98
C LEU A 121 11.93 -10.74 2.18
N VAL A 122 11.66 -10.23 3.38
CA VAL A 122 11.56 -11.05 4.60
C VAL A 122 10.46 -12.10 4.46
N LEU A 123 9.25 -11.72 4.02
CA LEU A 123 8.16 -12.66 3.78
C LEU A 123 8.51 -13.71 2.72
N GLY A 124 9.23 -13.32 1.67
CA GLY A 124 9.72 -14.23 0.64
C GLY A 124 10.74 -15.23 1.21
N TYR A 125 11.67 -14.75 2.03
CA TYR A 125 12.68 -15.59 2.68
C TYR A 125 12.03 -16.60 3.63
N ASP A 126 11.07 -16.13 4.44
CA ASP A 126 10.34 -16.96 5.40
C ASP A 126 9.53 -18.07 4.72
N ARG A 127 8.94 -17.78 3.55
CA ARG A 127 8.19 -18.77 2.80
C ARG A 127 9.10 -19.86 2.19
N VAL A 128 10.35 -19.54 1.86
CA VAL A 128 11.25 -20.46 1.13
C VAL A 128 12.22 -21.22 2.03
N TRP A 129 12.75 -20.60 3.09
CA TRP A 129 13.84 -21.15 3.90
C TRP A 129 13.51 -21.45 5.37
N ASP A 130 12.24 -21.31 5.79
CA ASP A 130 11.79 -21.37 7.18
C ASP A 130 12.50 -20.30 8.07
N TYR A 131 11.97 -20.01 9.26
CA TYR A 131 12.47 -18.89 10.08
C TYR A 131 13.94 -19.08 10.54
N ARG A 132 14.44 -20.31 10.48
CA ARG A 132 15.74 -20.75 11.02
C ARG A 132 16.93 -20.48 10.08
N GLY A 133 16.68 -20.18 8.81
CA GLY A 133 17.73 -19.90 7.82
C GLY A 133 18.16 -18.42 7.74
N ARG A 134 17.49 -17.51 8.46
CA ARG A 134 17.62 -16.05 8.26
C ARG A 134 19.08 -15.57 8.36
N PRO A 135 19.64 -14.94 7.31
CA PRO A 135 20.99 -14.39 7.35
C PRO A 135 21.15 -13.33 8.44
N VAL A 136 22.31 -13.32 9.10
CA VAL A 136 22.59 -12.48 10.29
C VAL A 136 22.34 -10.99 10.06
N TRP A 137 22.51 -10.50 8.82
CA TRP A 137 22.27 -9.10 8.45
C TRP A 137 20.80 -8.67 8.45
N ILE A 138 19.84 -9.61 8.41
CA ILE A 138 18.40 -9.35 8.56
C ILE A 138 18.02 -9.26 10.04
N THR A 139 18.57 -10.15 10.87
CA THR A 139 18.24 -10.23 12.31
C THR A 139 18.86 -9.10 13.13
N THR A 140 19.91 -8.45 12.63
CA THR A 140 20.57 -7.32 13.33
C THR A 140 20.04 -5.94 12.91
N ALA A 141 19.09 -5.85 11.98
CA ALA A 141 18.59 -4.57 11.50
C ALA A 141 17.60 -3.94 12.51
N GLN A 142 17.69 -2.63 12.78
CA GLN A 142 16.74 -1.93 13.66
C GLN A 142 15.28 -2.03 13.18
N SER A 143 15.07 -2.16 11.87
CA SER A 143 13.76 -2.42 11.27
C SER A 143 13.19 -3.78 11.69
N TYR A 144 14.03 -4.77 12.00
CA TYR A 144 13.58 -6.06 12.52
C TYR A 144 13.01 -5.94 13.92
N GLU A 145 13.65 -5.19 14.83
CA GLU A 145 13.12 -4.95 16.18
C GLU A 145 11.77 -4.21 16.15
N LEU A 146 11.64 -3.20 15.27
CA LEU A 146 10.37 -2.48 15.08
C LEU A 146 9.23 -3.40 14.59
N VAL A 147 9.53 -4.31 13.66
CA VAL A 147 8.54 -5.25 13.11
C VAL A 147 8.22 -6.38 14.09
N ASP A 148 9.22 -6.94 14.78
CA ASP A 148 9.04 -7.99 15.79
C ASP A 148 8.25 -7.47 17.00
N GLY A 149 8.54 -6.25 17.47
CA GLY A 149 7.78 -5.60 18.54
C GLY A 149 6.30 -5.41 18.20
N GLY A 150 6.00 -5.01 16.95
CA GLY A 150 4.63 -4.91 16.45
C GLY A 150 3.94 -6.28 16.28
N SER A 151 4.70 -7.32 15.92
CA SER A 151 4.16 -8.67 15.77
C SER A 151 3.76 -9.28 17.11
N ARG A 152 4.57 -9.10 18.15
CA ARG A 152 4.27 -9.63 19.50
C ARG A 152 2.97 -9.04 20.07
N SER A 153 2.77 -7.73 19.94
CA SER A 153 1.55 -7.08 20.43
C SER A 153 0.30 -7.52 19.65
N LEU A 154 0.41 -7.74 18.34
CA LEU A 154 -0.69 -8.30 17.53
C LEU A 154 -1.02 -9.74 17.92
N VAL A 155 -0.02 -10.58 18.18
CA VAL A 155 -0.23 -11.96 18.64
C VAL A 155 -0.92 -11.99 20.00
N GLU A 156 -0.56 -11.08 20.91
CA GLU A 156 -1.17 -10.96 22.23
C GLU A 156 -2.65 -10.53 22.14
N VAL A 157 -2.97 -9.53 21.32
CA VAL A 157 -4.36 -9.09 21.08
C VAL A 157 -5.20 -10.21 20.46
N LEU A 158 -4.64 -10.96 19.51
CA LEU A 158 -5.33 -12.11 18.89
C LEU A 158 -5.51 -13.28 19.87
N ALA A 159 -4.55 -13.50 20.77
CA ALA A 159 -4.65 -14.52 21.81
C ALA A 159 -5.75 -14.18 22.82
N GLN A 160 -5.82 -12.91 23.27
CA GLN A 160 -6.90 -12.42 24.13
C GLN A 160 -8.28 -12.56 23.49
N ARG A 161 -8.43 -12.17 22.21
CA ARG A 161 -9.69 -12.32 21.47
C ARG A 161 -10.15 -13.78 21.39
N ARG A 162 -9.23 -14.71 21.12
CA ARG A 162 -9.55 -16.14 21.06
C ARG A 162 -9.90 -16.73 22.43
N ALA A 163 -9.26 -16.26 23.50
CA ALA A 163 -9.58 -16.68 24.85
C ALA A 163 -10.97 -16.20 25.29
N ALA A 164 -11.33 -14.95 24.95
CA ALA A 164 -12.65 -14.40 25.25
C ALA A 164 -13.78 -15.17 24.53
N LEU A 165 -13.63 -15.43 23.23
CA LEU A 165 -14.63 -16.17 22.45
C LEU A 165 -14.84 -17.60 22.96
N ARG A 166 -13.76 -18.28 23.37
CA ARG A 166 -13.87 -19.62 23.98
C ARG A 166 -14.55 -19.61 25.36
N GLY A 167 -14.40 -18.52 26.10
CA GLY A 167 -15.11 -18.32 27.37
C GLY A 167 -16.62 -18.16 27.12
N GLU A 168 -16.99 -17.33 26.15
CA GLU A 168 -18.39 -17.12 25.75
C GLU A 168 -19.03 -18.41 25.19
N GLU A 169 -18.28 -19.19 24.40
CA GLU A 169 -18.73 -20.51 23.90
C GLU A 169 -18.95 -21.51 25.05
N ALA A 170 -18.03 -21.57 26.02
CA ALA A 170 -18.15 -22.47 27.17
C ALA A 170 -19.29 -22.08 28.14
N GLU A 171 -19.54 -20.78 28.31
CA GLU A 171 -20.68 -20.27 29.09
C GLU A 171 -22.00 -20.60 28.40
N ALA A 172 -22.08 -20.43 27.08
CA ALA A 172 -23.27 -20.79 26.29
C ALA A 172 -23.55 -22.30 26.29
N GLU A 173 -22.52 -23.15 26.24
CA GLU A 173 -22.66 -24.61 26.36
C GLU A 173 -23.15 -25.02 27.76
N ALA A 174 -22.62 -24.38 28.82
CA ALA A 174 -23.04 -24.67 30.19
C ALA A 174 -24.48 -24.22 30.49
N GLU A 175 -24.94 -23.11 29.92
CA GLU A 175 -26.33 -22.67 30.01
C GLU A 175 -27.28 -23.62 29.27
N ALA A 176 -26.89 -24.10 28.09
CA ALA A 176 -27.68 -25.06 27.32
C ALA A 176 -27.82 -26.42 28.04
N GLU A 177 -26.73 -26.95 28.62
CA GLU A 177 -26.78 -28.19 29.41
C GLU A 177 -27.61 -28.05 30.69
N ALA A 178 -27.60 -26.87 31.32
CA ALA A 178 -28.41 -26.60 32.51
C ALA A 178 -29.91 -26.49 32.19
N GLU A 179 -30.26 -25.97 31.01
CA GLU A 179 -31.64 -25.89 30.52
C GLU A 179 -32.18 -27.27 30.11
N GLU A 180 -31.36 -28.10 29.45
CA GLU A 180 -31.72 -29.49 29.08
C GLU A 180 -31.86 -30.40 30.32
N ALA A 181 -31.11 -30.16 31.39
CA ALA A 181 -31.25 -30.90 32.65
C ALA A 181 -32.46 -30.47 33.51
N ALA A 182 -33.13 -29.38 33.16
CA ALA A 182 -34.29 -28.83 33.87
C ALA A 182 -35.65 -29.22 33.27
N GLU A 183 -35.68 -29.77 32.04
CA GLU A 183 -36.84 -30.44 31.42
C GLU A 183 -36.99 -31.92 31.85
#